data_AF-A0A0F0KPI7-F1
#
_entry.id   AF-A0A0F0KPI7-F1
#
_cell.length_a   1.000
_cell.length_b   1.000
_cell.length_c   1.000
_cell.angle_alpha   90.00
_cell.angle_beta   90.00
_cell.angle_gamma   90.00
#
_symmetry.space_group_name_H-M   'P 1'
#
loop_
_entity.id
_entity.type
_entity.pdbx_description
1 polymer ?
#
loop_
_entity_poly.entity_id
_entity_poly.type
_entity_poly.pdbx_seq_one_letter_code
_entity_poly.pdbx_strand_id
1 'polypeptide(L)'
;MSRLSADTLLSIELGAIRSRNRYTTDLAPVVEQLLATAGDRVEVLREAVGSWIGFYEGAYTITLATTLRDLPGLEPWIAVGAARRAQADHRTLEAHTGVSWPRRTSR
;
A
#
# COMPACT_ATOMS: atom_id res chain seq x y z
N MET A 1 -12.66 18.01 -14.43
CA MET A 1 -12.21 16.97 -13.48
C MET A 1 -11.29 16.03 -14.23
N SER A 2 -10.01 15.96 -13.87
CA SER A 2 -9.09 15.02 -14.53
C SER A 2 -9.48 13.60 -14.11
N ARG A 3 -9.65 12.69 -15.07
CA ARG A 3 -9.80 11.26 -14.77
C ARG A 3 -8.46 10.73 -14.23
N LEU A 4 -8.54 9.78 -13.30
CA LEU A 4 -7.38 9.03 -12.82
C LEU A 4 -6.77 8.21 -13.96
N SER A 5 -5.46 7.94 -13.88
CA SER A 5 -4.81 7.03 -14.83
C SER A 5 -5.32 5.60 -14.62
N ALA A 6 -5.17 4.76 -15.64
CA ALA A 6 -5.53 3.35 -15.55
C ALA A 6 -4.73 2.62 -14.45
N ASP A 7 -3.47 2.99 -14.22
CA ASP A 7 -2.63 2.40 -13.16
C ASP A 7 -3.12 2.79 -11.77
N THR A 8 -3.53 4.05 -11.60
CA THR A 8 -4.14 4.50 -10.35
C THR A 8 -5.46 3.79 -10.10
N LEU A 9 -6.31 3.61 -11.12
CA LEU A 9 -7.56 2.87 -10.99
C LEU A 9 -7.31 1.40 -10.60
N LEU A 10 -6.35 0.74 -11.25
CA LEU A 10 -5.97 -0.63 -10.90
C LEU A 10 -5.43 -0.73 -9.46
N SER A 11 -4.55 0.18 -9.06
CA SER A 11 -4.02 0.23 -7.69
C SER A 11 -5.13 0.38 -6.64
N ILE A 12 -6.14 1.22 -6.93
CA ILE A 12 -7.33 1.38 -6.07
C ILE A 12 -8.13 0.08 -6.00
N GLU A 13 -8.35 -0.59 -7.13
CA GLU A 13 -9.10 -1.85 -7.18
C GLU A 13 -8.40 -2.97 -6.40
N LEU A 14 -7.09 -3.12 -6.59
CA LEU A 14 -6.26 -4.06 -5.82
C LEU A 14 -6.33 -3.76 -4.31
N GLY A 15 -6.28 -2.48 -3.93
CA GLY A 15 -6.47 -2.05 -2.55
C GLY A 15 -7.86 -2.41 -2.00
N ALA A 16 -8.91 -2.29 -2.81
CA ALA A 16 -10.27 -2.65 -2.44
C ALA A 16 -10.43 -4.16 -2.22
N ILE A 17 -9.84 -4.99 -3.09
CA ILE A 17 -9.81 -6.46 -2.94
C ILE A 17 -9.14 -6.82 -1.60
N ARG A 18 -7.95 -6.28 -1.34
CA ARG A 18 -7.23 -6.50 -0.09
C ARG A 18 -8.04 -6.05 1.12
N SER A 19 -8.68 -4.89 1.06
CA SER A 19 -9.47 -4.35 2.17
C SER A 19 -10.69 -5.22 2.49
N ARG A 20 -11.40 -5.72 1.47
CA ARG A 20 -12.56 -6.61 1.63
C ARG A 20 -12.18 -7.94 2.28
N ASN A 21 -11.00 -8.45 1.91
CA ASN A 21 -10.52 -9.75 2.36
C ASN A 21 -9.61 -9.69 3.58
N ARG A 22 -9.48 -8.54 4.25
CA ARG A 22 -8.53 -8.37 5.35
C ARG A 22 -8.72 -9.38 6.49
N TYR A 23 -9.94 -9.89 6.68
CA TYR A 23 -10.33 -10.83 7.74
C TYR A 23 -10.54 -12.28 7.26
N THR A 24 -10.22 -12.59 6.00
CA THR A 24 -10.35 -13.96 5.50
C THR A 24 -9.28 -14.87 6.07
N THR A 25 -9.63 -16.13 6.29
CA THR A 25 -8.70 -17.20 6.66
C THR A 25 -8.23 -18.00 5.45
N ASP A 26 -9.07 -18.11 4.42
CA ASP A 26 -8.69 -18.70 3.13
C ASP A 26 -8.20 -17.61 2.18
N LEU A 27 -6.90 -17.63 1.88
CA LEU A 27 -6.20 -16.60 1.12
C LEU A 27 -5.98 -16.99 -0.34
N ALA A 28 -6.07 -18.28 -0.67
CA ALA A 28 -5.89 -18.76 -2.03
C ALA A 28 -6.81 -18.04 -3.05
N PRO A 29 -8.13 -17.91 -2.81
CA PRO A 29 -9.01 -17.21 -3.75
C PRO A 29 -8.71 -15.70 -3.83
N VAL A 30 -8.14 -15.10 -2.78
CA VAL A 30 -7.77 -13.68 -2.78
C VAL A 30 -6.54 -13.46 -3.66
N VAL A 31 -5.54 -14.33 -3.55
CA VAL A 31 -4.34 -14.27 -4.39
C VAL A 31 -4.71 -14.47 -5.86
N GLU A 32 -5.56 -15.45 -6.16
CA GLU A 32 -6.07 -15.68 -7.51
C GLU A 32 -6.79 -14.43 -8.04
N GLN A 33 -7.67 -13.83 -7.23
CA GLN A 33 -8.37 -12.61 -7.61
C GLN A 33 -7.41 -11.44 -7.88
N LEU A 34 -6.39 -11.23 -7.02
CA LEU A 34 -5.40 -10.17 -7.20
C LEU A 34 -4.61 -10.35 -8.51
N LEU A 35 -4.20 -11.58 -8.81
CA LEU A 35 -3.49 -11.91 -10.05
C LEU A 35 -4.39 -11.71 -11.27
N ALA A 36 -5.64 -12.17 -11.22
CA ALA A 36 -6.61 -12.01 -12.29
C ALA A 36 -6.95 -10.54 -12.56
N THR A 37 -7.13 -9.72 -11.52
CA THR A 37 -7.37 -8.29 -11.64
C THR A 37 -6.16 -7.54 -12.19
N ALA A 38 -4.94 -7.94 -11.82
CA ALA A 38 -3.73 -7.32 -12.35
C ALA A 38 -3.47 -7.65 -13.82
N GLY A 39 -3.81 -8.86 -14.26
CA GLY A 39 -3.55 -9.33 -15.63
C GLY A 39 -2.06 -9.23 -16.00
N ASP A 40 -1.76 -8.53 -17.09
CA ASP A 40 -0.41 -8.28 -17.59
C ASP A 40 0.31 -7.13 -16.87
N ARG A 41 -0.38 -6.36 -16.02
CA ARG A 41 0.13 -5.16 -15.35
C ARG A 41 0.83 -5.50 -14.03
N VAL A 42 1.75 -6.45 -14.11
CA VAL A 42 2.43 -7.07 -12.96
C VAL A 42 3.19 -6.05 -12.11
N GLU A 43 3.74 -4.98 -12.71
CA GLU A 43 4.43 -3.94 -11.95
C GLU A 43 3.50 -3.18 -10.99
N VAL A 44 2.26 -2.90 -11.40
CA VAL A 44 1.27 -2.24 -10.53
C VAL A 44 0.89 -3.15 -9.36
N LEU A 45 0.78 -4.46 -9.62
CA LEU A 45 0.57 -5.46 -8.58
C LEU A 45 1.75 -5.51 -7.61
N ARG A 46 2.99 -5.57 -8.11
CA ARG A 46 4.23 -5.60 -7.30
C ARG A 46 4.34 -4.36 -6.43
N GLU A 47 4.09 -3.17 -7.00
CA GLU A 47 4.10 -1.92 -6.26
C GLU A 47 3.09 -1.92 -5.12
N ALA A 48 1.84 -2.29 -5.42
CA ALA A 48 0.77 -2.32 -4.44
C ALA A 48 1.07 -3.33 -3.33
N VAL A 49 1.36 -4.58 -3.70
CA VAL A 49 1.62 -5.68 -2.76
C VAL A 49 2.85 -5.40 -1.90
N GLY A 50 3.97 -5.02 -2.51
CA GLY A 50 5.21 -4.72 -1.77
C GLY A 50 5.00 -3.57 -0.78
N SER A 51 4.32 -2.49 -1.22
CA SER A 51 3.97 -1.38 -0.33
C SER A 51 3.12 -1.82 0.85
N TRP A 52 2.16 -2.74 0.66
CA TRP A 52 1.34 -3.26 1.75
C TRP A 52 2.15 -4.12 2.72
N ILE A 53 2.99 -5.01 2.21
CA ILE A 53 3.83 -5.89 3.02
C ILE A 53 4.75 -5.06 3.92
N GLY A 54 5.41 -4.04 3.36
CA GLY A 54 6.29 -3.16 4.12
C GLY A 54 5.54 -2.26 5.11
N PHE A 55 4.30 -1.87 4.82
CA PHE A 55 3.54 -0.98 5.70
C PHE A 55 2.85 -1.71 6.85
N TYR A 56 2.32 -2.91 6.60
CA TYR A 56 1.41 -3.62 7.51
C TYR A 56 2.08 -4.83 8.17
N GLU A 57 3.04 -4.58 9.07
CA GLU A 57 3.66 -5.60 9.94
C GLU A 57 2.78 -6.06 11.14
N GLY A 58 1.45 -5.89 11.07
CA GLY A 58 0.53 -6.28 12.14
C GLY A 58 0.09 -7.75 12.05
N ALA A 59 -0.21 -8.38 13.19
CA ALA A 59 -0.65 -9.79 13.29
C ALA A 59 -1.81 -10.15 12.36
N TYR A 60 -2.67 -9.18 12.02
CA TYR A 60 -3.87 -9.39 11.22
C TYR A 60 -3.62 -9.39 9.70
N THR A 61 -2.56 -8.73 9.26
CA THR A 61 -2.16 -8.63 7.85
C THR A 61 -0.95 -9.51 7.54
N ILE A 62 -0.29 -10.04 8.58
CA ILE A 62 0.85 -10.96 8.48
C ILE A 62 0.51 -12.16 7.61
N THR A 63 -0.66 -12.78 7.73
CA THR A 63 -0.95 -14.00 6.95
C THR A 63 -1.03 -13.70 5.45
N LEU A 64 -1.80 -12.68 5.03
CA LEU A 64 -1.86 -12.26 3.63
C LEU A 64 -0.51 -11.73 3.12
N ALA A 65 0.20 -10.94 3.93
CA ALA A 65 1.51 -10.41 3.57
C ALA A 65 2.56 -11.53 3.40
N THR A 66 2.51 -12.56 4.25
CA THR A 66 3.37 -13.75 4.13
C THR A 66 3.04 -14.54 2.88
N THR A 67 1.77 -14.80 2.58
CA THR A 67 1.38 -15.49 1.35
C THR A 67 1.81 -14.72 0.09
N LEU A 68 1.74 -13.39 0.12
CA LEU A 68 2.11 -12.56 -1.03
C LEU A 68 3.63 -12.34 -1.18
N ARG A 69 4.45 -12.63 -0.16
CA ARG A 69 5.91 -12.45 -0.21
C ARG A 69 6.62 -13.34 -1.23
N ASP A 70 5.98 -14.43 -1.65
CA ASP A 70 6.55 -15.36 -2.64
C ASP A 70 6.52 -14.79 -4.08
N LEU A 71 5.87 -13.65 -4.30
CA LEU A 71 5.91 -12.96 -5.60
C LEU A 71 7.29 -12.34 -5.84
N PRO A 72 7.87 -12.49 -7.05
CA PRO A 72 9.19 -11.94 -7.35
C PRO A 72 9.15 -10.42 -7.56
N GLY A 73 10.20 -9.72 -7.12
CA GLY A 73 10.43 -8.30 -7.41
C GLY A 73 9.68 -7.33 -6.49
N LEU A 74 9.38 -7.75 -5.26
CA LEU A 74 8.66 -6.92 -4.29
C LEU A 74 9.58 -6.03 -3.45
N GLU A 75 10.86 -6.37 -3.35
CA GLU A 75 11.83 -5.78 -2.42
C GLU A 75 11.90 -4.25 -2.50
N PRO A 76 11.95 -3.61 -3.70
CA PRO A 76 11.99 -2.16 -3.78
C PRO A 76 10.75 -1.51 -3.16
N TRP A 77 9.60 -2.14 -3.31
CA TRP A 77 8.30 -1.63 -2.87
C TRP A 77 8.02 -1.93 -1.40
N ILE A 78 8.56 -3.04 -0.88
CA ILE A 78 8.59 -3.32 0.57
C ILE A 78 9.34 -2.19 1.29
N ALA A 79 10.48 -1.75 0.77
CA ALA A 79 11.22 -0.63 1.34
C ALA A 79 10.39 0.67 1.34
N VAL A 80 9.64 0.95 0.27
CA VAL A 80 8.72 2.10 0.21
C VAL A 80 7.62 2.00 1.27
N GLY A 81 7.00 0.82 1.42
CA GLY A 81 5.97 0.57 2.44
C GLY A 81 6.50 0.79 3.86
N ALA A 82 7.69 0.26 4.15
CA ALA A 82 8.36 0.40 5.44
C ALA A 82 8.72 1.86 5.72
N ALA A 83 9.26 2.58 4.74
CA ALA A 83 9.58 4.00 4.85
C ALA A 83 8.32 4.84 5.16
N ARG A 84 7.18 4.55 4.52
CA ARG A 84 5.89 5.20 4.82
C ARG A 84 5.45 4.90 6.26
N ARG A 85 5.62 3.67 6.75
CA ARG A 85 5.23 3.28 8.10
C ARG A 85 6.08 3.93 9.19
N ALA A 86 7.36 4.16 8.89
CA ALA A 86 8.34 4.80 9.78
C ALA A 86 8.18 6.32 9.90
N GLN A 87 7.35 6.95 9.06
CA GLN A 87 7.06 8.38 9.18
C GLN A 87 6.40 8.68 10.53
N ALA A 88 6.75 9.84 11.09
CA ALA A 88 6.19 10.29 12.36
C ALA A 88 4.66 10.34 12.28
N ASP A 89 4.00 9.95 13.36
CA ASP A 89 2.56 10.19 13.48
C ASP A 89 2.35 11.71 13.47
N HIS A 90 1.42 12.19 12.64
CA HIS A 90 1.01 13.59 12.59
C HIS A 90 0.51 14.12 13.95
N ARG A 91 0.22 13.23 14.91
CA ARG A 91 -0.12 13.57 16.29
C ARG A 91 1.09 13.68 17.22
N THR A 92 2.29 13.29 16.79
CA THR A 92 3.52 13.46 17.57
C THR A 92 3.94 14.93 17.50
N LEU A 93 4.09 15.57 18.67
CA LEU A 93 4.33 17.02 18.80
C LEU A 93 5.56 17.51 18.00
N GLU A 94 6.57 16.64 17.83
CA GLU A 94 7.80 16.93 17.09
C GLU A 94 7.72 16.60 15.58
N ALA A 95 6.59 16.09 15.08
CA ALA A 95 6.46 15.75 13.65
C ALA A 95 6.56 16.97 12.72
N HIS A 96 6.46 18.19 13.27
CA HIS A 96 6.55 19.45 12.54
C HIS A 96 7.72 20.36 12.97
N THR A 97 8.57 19.96 13.92
CA THR A 97 9.57 20.86 14.55
C THR A 97 10.68 21.35 13.61
N GLY A 98 10.69 20.95 12.34
CA GLY A 98 11.59 21.48 11.30
C GLY A 98 10.90 22.13 10.09
N VAL A 99 9.56 22.19 10.04
CA VAL A 99 8.82 22.70 8.87
C VAL A 99 8.35 24.13 9.15
N SER A 100 9.08 25.13 8.64
CA SER A 100 8.60 26.51 8.61
C SER A 100 7.53 26.65 7.52
N TRP A 101 6.26 26.56 7.88
CA TRP A 101 5.19 26.89 6.94
C TRP A 101 5.20 28.39 6.60
N PRO A 102 5.11 28.78 5.32
CA PRO A 102 5.01 30.19 4.96
C PRO A 102 3.76 30.79 5.59
N ARG A 103 3.94 31.83 6.40
CA ARG A 103 2.83 32.55 7.02
C ARG A 103 1.91 33.09 5.92
N ARG A 104 0.65 32.67 5.94
CA ARG A 104 -0.39 33.18 5.05
C ARG A 104 -0.59 34.66 5.39
N THR A 105 -0.06 35.57 4.59
CA THR A 105 -0.40 36.99 4.67
C THR A 105 -1.83 37.16 4.19
N SER A 106 -2.76 37.35 5.13
CA SER A 106 -4.10 37.84 4.84
C SER A 106 -4.00 39.26 4.29
N ARG A 107 -4.61 39.49 3.12
CA ARG A 107 -4.85 40.82 2.56
C ARG A 107 -6.26 41.26 2.93
#